data_AF-A0A4U5NRM0-F1
#
_entry.id   AF-A0A4U5NRM0-F1
#
_cell.length_a   1.000
_cell.length_b   1.000
_cell.length_c   1.000
_cell.angle_alpha   90.00
_cell.angle_beta   90.00
_cell.angle_gamma   90.00
#
_symmetry.space_group_name_H-M   'P 1'
#
loop_
_entity.id
_entity.type
_entity.pdbx_description
1 polymer ?
#
loop_
_entity_poly.entity_id
_entity_poly.type
_entity_poly.pdbx_seq_one_letter_code
_entity_poly.pdbx_strand_id
1 'polypeptide(L)'
;MSKFRQDSDPERWELASWVRWYATVIEQNFIVSRFLGHYLNSSCSSNNSKDDEDKASALLNKDLLGELDVLVDFVEVICEAPDSLHLQLNNLVYAVIRYAGEDYRIVQREILIRVVELKDRMASLSCNELTQLLGSLKRFEDCKERLRLLFVNRARNDALWEFICGAKLKIMEMGKLKSLVKMERTDGSGELTRFRERFGELRQLVRLNTSGGWFGMDRVPASTMSTML
;
A
#
# COMPACT_ATOMS: atom_id res chain seq x y z
N MET A 1 -13.92 -27.09 1.69
CA MET A 1 -13.73 -27.67 3.04
C MET A 1 -14.82 -27.27 4.06
N SER A 2 -16.03 -26.85 3.65
CA SER A 2 -16.99 -26.21 4.58
C SER A 2 -17.66 -27.15 5.60
N LYS A 3 -17.40 -28.47 5.56
CA LYS A 3 -18.06 -29.49 6.40
C LYS A 3 -17.09 -30.38 7.17
N PHE A 4 -15.94 -29.86 7.60
CA PHE A 4 -15.08 -30.61 8.53
C PHE A 4 -15.72 -30.60 9.92
N ARG A 5 -16.56 -31.59 10.22
CA ARG A 5 -17.07 -31.86 11.57
C ARG A 5 -16.50 -33.21 12.03
N GLN A 6 -15.64 -33.18 13.03
CA GLN A 6 -15.28 -34.35 13.82
C GLN A 6 -15.71 -34.07 15.25
N ASP A 7 -16.72 -34.81 15.71
CA ASP A 7 -17.28 -34.69 17.04
C ASP A 7 -16.24 -35.06 18.11
N SER A 8 -16.24 -34.29 19.21
CA SER A 8 -15.76 -34.63 20.58
C SER A 8 -14.48 -33.96 21.14
N ASP A 9 -14.01 -32.81 20.64
CA ASP A 9 -12.95 -32.04 21.34
C ASP A 9 -12.96 -30.53 21.00
N PRO A 10 -13.13 -29.61 21.98
CA PRO A 10 -13.07 -28.16 21.77
C PRO A 10 -11.80 -27.70 21.04
N GLU A 11 -10.66 -28.31 21.35
CA GLU A 11 -9.38 -27.98 20.71
C GLU A 11 -9.39 -28.33 19.22
N ARG A 12 -10.04 -29.45 18.84
CA ARG A 12 -10.20 -29.84 17.43
C ARG A 12 -11.08 -28.87 16.64
N TRP A 13 -12.09 -28.27 17.27
CA TRP A 13 -12.94 -27.26 16.62
C TRP A 13 -12.15 -25.98 16.32
N GLU A 14 -11.30 -25.56 17.26
CA GLU A 14 -10.44 -24.41 17.07
C GLU A 14 -9.38 -24.68 15.99
N LEU A 15 -8.72 -25.84 16.02
CA LEU A 15 -7.79 -26.27 14.96
C LEU A 15 -8.47 -26.34 13.58
N ALA A 16 -9.70 -26.86 13.50
CA ALA A 16 -10.47 -26.87 12.26
C ALA A 16 -10.79 -25.45 11.75
N SER A 17 -10.90 -24.47 12.66
CA SER A 17 -11.07 -23.07 12.29
C SER A 17 -9.80 -22.48 11.68
N TRP A 18 -8.62 -22.81 12.23
CA TRP A 18 -7.33 -22.44 11.63
C TRP A 18 -7.12 -23.05 10.24
N VAL A 19 -7.46 -24.33 10.07
CA VAL A 19 -7.35 -25.01 8.76
C VAL A 19 -8.27 -24.35 7.73
N ARG A 20 -9.51 -24.02 8.12
CA ARG A 20 -10.45 -23.31 7.23
C ARG A 20 -9.96 -21.92 6.87
N TRP A 21 -9.48 -21.16 7.85
CA TRP A 21 -8.91 -19.84 7.61
C TRP A 21 -7.74 -19.91 6.62
N TYR A 22 -6.80 -20.84 6.82
CA TYR A 22 -5.66 -20.96 5.92
C TYR A 22 -6.05 -21.40 4.51
N ALA A 23 -7.08 -22.25 4.37
CA ALA A 23 -7.64 -22.57 3.07
C ALA A 23 -8.18 -21.32 2.36
N THR A 24 -8.84 -20.41 3.08
CA THR A 24 -9.28 -19.12 2.54
C THR A 24 -8.10 -18.24 2.13
N VAL A 25 -7.03 -18.18 2.93
CA VAL A 25 -5.80 -17.45 2.58
C VAL A 25 -5.20 -17.96 1.27
N ILE A 26 -5.14 -19.29 1.10
CA ILE A 26 -4.66 -19.92 -0.14
C ILE A 26 -5.56 -19.56 -1.33
N GLU A 27 -6.87 -19.65 -1.17
CA GLU A 27 -7.84 -19.26 -2.21
C GLU A 27 -7.65 -17.80 -2.62
N GLN A 28 -7.46 -16.92 -1.65
CA GLN A 28 -7.22 -15.51 -1.92
C GLN A 28 -5.87 -15.25 -2.61
N ASN A 29 -4.85 -16.06 -2.33
CA ASN A 29 -3.58 -16.01 -3.06
C ASN A 29 -3.77 -16.32 -4.56
N PHE A 30 -4.62 -17.30 -4.88
CA PHE A 30 -4.96 -17.61 -6.28
C PHE A 30 -5.75 -16.47 -6.94
N ILE A 31 -6.68 -15.84 -6.23
CA ILE A 31 -7.45 -14.69 -6.73
C ILE A 31 -6.51 -13.53 -7.06
N VAL A 32 -5.62 -13.17 -6.13
CA VAL A 32 -4.61 -12.12 -6.36
C VAL A 32 -3.72 -12.48 -7.54
N SER A 33 -3.17 -13.70 -7.58
CA SER A 33 -2.27 -14.13 -8.65
C SER A 33 -2.95 -14.09 -10.03
N ARG A 34 -4.24 -14.45 -10.11
CA ARG A 34 -5.03 -14.35 -11.33
C ARG A 34 -5.25 -12.89 -11.75
N PHE A 35 -5.53 -12.02 -10.79
CA PHE A 35 -5.80 -10.60 -11.06
C PHE A 35 -4.55 -9.86 -11.52
N LEU A 36 -3.40 -10.12 -10.88
CA LEU A 36 -2.09 -9.55 -11.24
C LEU A 36 -1.45 -10.19 -12.48
N GLY A 37 -2.01 -11.29 -12.98
CA GLY A 37 -1.48 -12.02 -14.13
C GLY A 37 -0.16 -12.78 -13.87
N HIS A 38 0.27 -12.90 -12.61
CA HIS A 38 1.47 -13.64 -12.21
C HIS A 38 1.34 -14.14 -10.76
N TYR A 39 2.08 -15.20 -10.42
CA TYR A 39 2.10 -15.73 -9.05
C TYR A 39 2.92 -14.83 -8.13
N LEU A 40 2.37 -14.47 -6.97
CA LEU A 40 3.07 -13.68 -5.94
C LEU A 40 4.40 -14.32 -5.53
N ASN A 41 4.45 -15.65 -5.44
CA ASN A 41 5.67 -16.37 -5.03
C ASN A 41 6.72 -16.50 -6.15
N SER A 42 6.40 -16.07 -7.37
CA SER A 42 7.33 -16.09 -8.51
C SER A 42 8.26 -14.87 -8.53
N SER A 43 7.88 -13.76 -7.88
CA SER A 43 8.71 -12.54 -7.82
C SER A 43 9.89 -12.67 -6.86
N CYS A 44 9.87 -13.67 -5.97
CA CYS A 44 10.95 -13.99 -5.02
C CYS A 44 12.30 -14.31 -5.70
N SER A 45 12.29 -14.73 -6.97
CA SER A 45 13.50 -15.15 -7.70
C SER A 45 14.16 -14.02 -8.50
N SER A 46 13.48 -12.90 -8.76
CA SER A 46 14.06 -11.76 -9.45
C SER A 46 14.15 -10.58 -8.49
N ASN A 47 15.36 -10.27 -8.03
CA ASN A 47 15.66 -9.10 -7.20
C ASN A 47 15.42 -7.74 -7.90
N ASN A 48 14.66 -7.70 -8.99
CA ASN A 48 14.41 -6.50 -9.77
C ASN A 48 13.12 -5.83 -9.30
N SER A 49 13.17 -5.13 -8.15
CA SER A 49 12.06 -4.23 -7.74
C SER A 49 11.69 -3.25 -8.85
N LYS A 50 12.65 -2.92 -9.71
CA LYS A 50 12.48 -2.07 -10.88
C LYS A 50 11.52 -2.64 -11.93
N ASP A 51 11.52 -3.96 -12.14
CA ASP A 51 10.62 -4.57 -13.14
C ASP A 51 9.16 -4.49 -12.68
N ASP A 52 8.90 -4.60 -11.37
CA ASP A 52 7.56 -4.50 -10.80
C ASP A 52 7.08 -3.04 -10.71
N GLU A 53 7.98 -2.10 -10.42
CA GLU A 53 7.72 -0.66 -10.54
C GLU A 53 7.40 -0.28 -11.99
N ASP A 54 8.17 -0.77 -12.97
CA ASP A 54 7.97 -0.49 -14.39
C ASP A 54 6.62 -1.07 -14.87
N LYS A 55 6.24 -2.28 -14.43
CA LYS A 55 4.90 -2.84 -14.69
C LYS A 55 3.79 -1.97 -14.11
N ALA A 56 3.91 -1.56 -12.84
CA ALA A 56 2.93 -0.68 -12.21
C ALA A 56 2.82 0.66 -12.95
N SER A 57 3.94 1.18 -13.45
CA SER A 57 3.97 2.40 -14.24
C SER A 57 3.31 2.24 -15.62
N ALA A 58 3.22 1.03 -16.18
CA ALA A 58 2.53 0.79 -17.44
C ALA A 58 1.01 0.70 -17.29
N LEU A 59 0.49 0.48 -16.07
CA LEU A 59 -0.94 0.28 -15.81
C LEU A 59 -1.73 1.59 -15.89
N LEU A 60 -3.00 1.48 -16.27
CA LEU A 60 -3.97 2.56 -16.14
C LEU A 60 -4.34 2.75 -14.67
N ASN A 61 -4.75 3.98 -14.30
CA ASN A 61 -5.14 4.29 -12.92
C ASN A 61 -6.25 3.36 -12.39
N LYS A 62 -7.22 3.02 -13.23
CA LYS A 62 -8.31 2.10 -12.87
C LYS A 62 -7.80 0.69 -12.57
N ASP A 63 -6.87 0.20 -13.35
CA ASP A 63 -6.29 -1.15 -13.18
C ASP A 63 -5.45 -1.17 -11.91
N LEU A 64 -4.61 -0.15 -11.71
CA LEU A 64 -3.77 0.02 -10.52
C LEU A 64 -4.60 0.10 -9.22
N LEU A 65 -5.74 0.80 -9.26
CA LEU A 65 -6.70 0.84 -8.15
C LEU A 65 -7.38 -0.50 -7.93
N GLY A 66 -7.74 -1.22 -8.99
CA GLY A 66 -8.31 -2.56 -8.89
C GLY A 66 -7.33 -3.56 -8.29
N GLU A 67 -6.06 -3.51 -8.71
CA GLU A 67 -5.01 -4.37 -8.14
C GLU A 67 -4.78 -4.07 -6.66
N LEU A 68 -4.74 -2.78 -6.30
CA LEU A 68 -4.63 -2.37 -4.89
C LEU A 68 -5.82 -2.92 -4.07
N ASP A 69 -7.03 -2.85 -4.61
CA ASP A 69 -8.23 -3.32 -3.92
C ASP A 69 -8.16 -4.81 -3.59
N VAL A 70 -7.81 -5.64 -4.57
CA VAL A 70 -7.68 -7.11 -4.41
C VAL A 70 -6.54 -7.47 -3.44
N LEU A 71 -5.45 -6.70 -3.44
CA LEU A 71 -4.37 -6.87 -2.49
C LEU A 71 -4.79 -6.52 -1.06
N VAL A 72 -5.61 -5.48 -0.89
CA VAL A 72 -6.17 -5.12 0.43
C VAL A 72 -7.15 -6.19 0.91
N ASP A 73 -8.00 -6.73 0.02
CA ASP A 73 -8.90 -7.83 0.35
C ASP A 73 -8.13 -9.07 0.85
N PHE A 74 -6.95 -9.33 0.29
CA PHE A 74 -6.06 -10.39 0.81
C PHE A 74 -5.62 -10.14 2.26
N VAL A 75 -5.30 -8.89 2.59
CA VAL A 75 -4.90 -8.52 3.96
C VAL A 75 -6.08 -8.63 4.93
N GLU A 76 -7.29 -8.25 4.49
CA GLU A 76 -8.51 -8.42 5.28
C GLU A 76 -8.74 -9.92 5.60
N VAL A 77 -8.61 -10.82 4.62
CA VAL A 77 -8.71 -12.28 4.84
C VAL A 77 -7.67 -12.78 5.85
N ILE A 78 -6.44 -12.25 5.83
CA ILE A 78 -5.45 -12.58 6.86
C ILE A 78 -5.92 -12.12 8.25
N CYS A 79 -6.56 -10.96 8.33
CA CYS A 79 -7.04 -10.40 9.58
C CYS A 79 -8.23 -11.17 10.17
N GLU A 80 -8.99 -11.89 9.34
CA GLU A 80 -10.07 -12.81 9.76
C GLU A 80 -9.57 -14.11 10.42
N ALA A 81 -8.27 -14.20 10.78
CA ALA A 81 -7.73 -15.33 11.53
C ALA A 81 -8.54 -15.65 12.79
N PRO A 82 -8.56 -16.90 13.29
CA PRO A 82 -9.21 -17.23 14.56
C PRO A 82 -8.59 -16.54 15.78
N ASP A 83 -9.41 -16.16 16.77
CA ASP A 83 -8.98 -15.49 18.02
C ASP A 83 -8.31 -16.41 19.04
N SER A 84 -8.33 -17.72 18.81
CA SER A 84 -7.66 -18.75 19.62
C SER A 84 -6.13 -18.67 19.50
N LEU A 85 -5.54 -17.50 19.81
CA LEU A 85 -4.11 -17.23 19.73
C LEU A 85 -3.30 -18.04 20.74
N HIS A 86 -3.94 -18.56 21.79
CA HIS A 86 -3.31 -19.49 22.73
C HIS A 86 -2.83 -20.78 22.03
N LEU A 87 -3.43 -21.15 20.90
CA LEU A 87 -2.98 -22.26 20.06
C LEU A 87 -1.75 -21.95 19.22
N GLN A 88 -1.17 -20.75 19.28
CA GLN A 88 0.07 -20.43 18.54
C GLN A 88 1.26 -21.33 18.94
N LEU A 89 1.24 -21.95 20.12
CA LEU A 89 2.23 -22.94 20.55
C LEU A 89 2.05 -24.30 19.84
N ASN A 90 0.90 -24.55 19.24
CA ASN A 90 0.66 -25.72 18.42
C ASN A 90 1.45 -25.60 17.11
N ASN A 91 2.24 -26.62 16.78
CA ASN A 91 3.11 -26.63 15.61
C ASN A 91 2.38 -26.37 14.28
N LEU A 92 1.14 -26.87 14.14
CA LEU A 92 0.34 -26.68 12.93
C LEU A 92 -0.08 -25.21 12.79
N VAL A 93 -0.65 -24.64 13.86
CA VAL A 93 -1.10 -23.24 13.89
C VAL A 93 0.09 -22.31 13.68
N TYR A 94 1.21 -22.57 14.35
CA TYR A 94 2.46 -21.85 14.16
C TYR A 94 2.91 -21.88 12.69
N ALA A 95 2.94 -23.05 12.06
CA ALA A 95 3.35 -23.19 10.67
C ALA A 95 2.43 -22.41 9.72
N VAL A 96 1.12 -22.55 9.90
CA VAL A 96 0.08 -21.87 9.11
C VAL A 96 0.19 -20.35 9.22
N ILE A 97 0.35 -19.80 10.44
CA ILE A 97 0.60 -18.36 10.66
C ILE A 97 1.92 -17.94 10.01
N ARG A 98 2.97 -18.76 10.13
CA ARG A 98 4.28 -18.46 9.54
C ARG A 98 4.18 -18.31 8.03
N TYR A 99 3.50 -19.23 7.34
CA TYR A 99 3.31 -19.22 5.89
C TYR A 99 2.42 -18.05 5.44
N ALA A 100 1.29 -17.82 6.10
CA ALA A 100 0.44 -16.66 5.82
C ALA A 100 1.23 -15.35 6.01
N GLY A 101 2.12 -15.29 7.00
CA GLY A 101 3.01 -14.14 7.22
C GLY A 101 4.17 -14.03 6.22
N GLU A 102 4.48 -15.06 5.44
CA GLU A 102 5.40 -14.98 4.31
C GLU A 102 4.68 -14.40 3.09
N ASP A 103 3.49 -14.92 2.77
CA ASP A 103 2.63 -14.37 1.71
C ASP A 103 2.27 -12.90 1.97
N TYR A 104 1.94 -12.55 3.22
CA TYR A 104 1.65 -11.18 3.61
C TYR A 104 2.79 -10.21 3.31
N ARG A 105 4.06 -10.60 3.50
CA ARG A 105 5.20 -9.72 3.21
C ARG A 105 5.32 -9.39 1.72
N ILE A 106 4.96 -10.35 0.87
CA ILE A 106 4.96 -10.16 -0.58
C ILE A 106 3.81 -9.20 -0.94
N VAL A 107 2.60 -9.47 -0.44
CA VAL A 107 1.44 -8.59 -0.64
C VAL A 107 1.69 -7.17 -0.13
N GLN A 108 2.35 -7.04 1.02
CA GLN A 108 2.74 -5.74 1.58
C GLN A 108 3.64 -4.93 0.64
N ARG A 109 4.61 -5.59 -0.02
CA ARG A 109 5.47 -4.96 -1.02
C ARG A 109 4.65 -4.53 -2.23
N GLU A 110 3.78 -5.39 -2.75
CA GLU A 110 2.93 -5.09 -3.90
C GLU A 110 1.97 -3.92 -3.64
N ILE A 111 1.40 -3.84 -2.44
CA ILE A 111 0.60 -2.69 -1.98
C ILE A 111 1.46 -1.43 -2.02
N LEU A 112 2.67 -1.47 -1.45
CA LEU A 112 3.54 -0.30 -1.41
C LEU A 112 3.88 0.22 -2.81
N ILE A 113 4.22 -0.65 -3.76
CA ILE A 113 4.50 -0.28 -5.15
C ILE A 113 3.31 0.49 -5.75
N ARG A 114 2.09 -0.04 -5.61
CA ARG A 114 0.86 0.57 -6.15
C ARG A 114 0.55 1.90 -5.48
N VAL A 115 0.74 2.02 -4.17
CA VAL A 115 0.48 3.27 -3.44
C VAL A 115 1.52 4.34 -3.79
N VAL A 116 2.79 3.98 -3.98
CA VAL A 116 3.83 4.89 -4.47
C VAL A 116 3.44 5.43 -5.85
N GLU A 117 3.11 4.55 -6.79
CA GLU A 117 2.75 4.95 -8.15
C GLU A 117 1.49 5.84 -8.17
N LEU A 118 0.43 5.46 -7.43
CA LEU A 118 -0.79 6.26 -7.31
C LEU A 118 -0.55 7.61 -6.64
N LYS A 119 0.41 7.68 -5.70
CA LYS A 119 0.79 8.92 -5.04
C LYS A 119 1.52 9.85 -5.99
N ASP A 120 2.40 9.33 -6.84
CA ASP A 120 3.12 10.12 -7.84
C ASP A 120 2.16 10.62 -8.95
N ARG A 121 1.14 9.82 -9.26
CA ARG A 121 0.04 10.20 -10.18
C ARG A 121 -1.11 10.97 -9.54
N MET A 122 -1.04 11.31 -8.26
CA MET A 122 -2.19 11.79 -7.50
C MET A 122 -2.86 13.04 -8.11
N ALA A 123 -2.08 13.89 -8.78
CA ALA A 123 -2.60 15.07 -9.47
C ALA A 123 -3.50 14.73 -10.67
N SER A 124 -3.30 13.58 -11.34
CA SER A 124 -4.09 13.16 -12.50
C SER A 124 -5.38 12.42 -12.14
N LEU A 125 -5.46 11.84 -10.93
CA LEU A 125 -6.63 11.07 -10.46
C LEU A 125 -7.90 11.93 -10.37
N SER A 126 -9.03 11.42 -10.84
CA SER A 126 -10.34 12.01 -10.64
C SER A 126 -10.76 11.99 -9.15
N CYS A 127 -11.79 12.77 -8.80
CA CYS A 127 -12.32 12.75 -7.43
C CYS A 127 -12.77 11.35 -6.99
N ASN A 128 -13.38 10.58 -7.91
CA ASN A 128 -13.86 9.24 -7.61
C ASN A 128 -12.69 8.27 -7.37
N GLU A 129 -11.64 8.36 -8.19
CA GLU A 129 -10.41 7.57 -8.02
C GLU A 129 -9.69 7.92 -6.70
N LEU A 130 -9.64 9.21 -6.32
CA LEU A 130 -9.09 9.63 -5.02
C LEU A 130 -9.92 9.08 -3.85
N THR A 131 -11.25 9.09 -3.95
CA THR A 131 -12.12 8.50 -2.93
C THR A 131 -11.94 6.99 -2.83
N GLN A 132 -11.83 6.29 -3.97
CA GLN A 132 -11.55 4.86 -4.01
C GLN A 132 -10.21 4.54 -3.34
N LEU A 133 -9.13 5.24 -3.73
CA LEU A 133 -7.81 5.09 -3.12
C LEU A 133 -7.85 5.31 -1.61
N LEU A 134 -8.50 6.40 -1.16
CA LEU A 134 -8.66 6.67 0.27
C LEU A 134 -9.42 5.55 0.98
N GLY A 135 -10.42 4.96 0.33
CA GLY A 135 -11.18 3.81 0.81
C GLY A 135 -10.28 2.60 1.03
N SER A 136 -9.55 2.15 0.00
CA SER A 136 -8.66 0.99 0.09
C SER A 136 -7.55 1.20 1.15
N LEU A 137 -7.00 2.41 1.26
CA LEU A 137 -5.99 2.73 2.30
C LEU A 137 -6.57 2.72 3.73
N LYS A 138 -7.83 3.11 3.91
CA LYS A 138 -8.50 3.01 5.22
C LYS A 138 -8.68 1.56 5.61
N ARG A 139 -9.24 0.75 4.71
CA ARG A 139 -9.42 -0.70 4.91
C ARG A 139 -8.12 -1.40 5.29
N PHE A 140 -7.04 -1.08 4.58
CA PHE A 140 -5.71 -1.60 4.90
C PHE A 140 -5.18 -1.15 6.27
N GLU A 141 -5.39 0.11 6.66
CA GLU A 141 -4.99 0.60 7.97
C GLU A 141 -5.81 -0.01 9.11
N ASP A 142 -7.09 -0.29 8.90
CA ASP A 142 -7.97 -0.93 9.89
C ASP A 142 -7.47 -2.34 10.28
N CYS A 143 -6.73 -2.99 9.38
CA CYS A 143 -6.07 -4.28 9.60
C CYS A 143 -4.82 -4.20 10.51
N LYS A 144 -4.26 -3.01 10.73
CA LYS A 144 -2.94 -2.80 11.38
C LYS A 144 -2.80 -3.48 12.73
N GLU A 145 -3.78 -3.32 13.62
CA GLU A 145 -3.69 -3.88 14.96
C GLU A 145 -3.81 -5.40 14.94
N ARG A 146 -4.69 -5.94 14.09
CA ARG A 146 -4.84 -7.37 13.91
C ARG A 146 -3.57 -8.03 13.38
N LEU A 147 -2.91 -7.40 12.41
CA LEU A 147 -1.63 -7.86 11.87
C LEU A 147 -0.50 -7.82 12.91
N ARG A 148 -0.48 -6.80 13.79
CA ARG A 148 0.47 -6.71 14.90
C ARG A 148 0.31 -7.88 15.88
N LEU A 149 -0.93 -8.24 16.22
CA LEU A 149 -1.23 -9.38 17.08
C LEU A 149 -0.88 -10.72 16.44
N LEU A 150 -1.10 -10.89 15.14
CA LEU A 150 -0.80 -12.13 14.43
C LEU A 150 0.70 -12.32 14.19
N PHE A 151 1.46 -11.24 13.99
CA PHE A 151 2.87 -11.29 13.59
C PHE A 151 3.81 -10.59 14.58
N VAL A 152 3.62 -10.86 15.88
CA VAL A 152 4.25 -10.22 17.08
C VAL A 152 5.78 -9.96 16.99
N ASN A 153 6.53 -10.59 16.08
CA ASN A 153 7.99 -10.53 16.06
C ASN A 153 8.63 -10.34 14.67
N ARG A 154 7.89 -9.84 13.67
CA ARG A 154 8.41 -9.70 12.29
C ARG A 154 8.53 -8.24 11.90
N ALA A 155 9.63 -7.61 12.30
CA ALA A 155 10.09 -6.26 11.91
C ALA A 155 9.02 -5.15 11.95
N ARG A 156 9.15 -4.22 12.89
CA ARG A 156 8.25 -3.06 13.02
C ARG A 156 7.99 -2.39 11.65
N ASN A 157 6.79 -2.61 11.11
CA ASN A 157 6.29 -2.02 9.88
C ASN A 157 5.91 -0.53 10.05
N ASP A 158 6.47 0.16 11.03
CA ASP A 158 6.09 1.53 11.38
C ASP A 158 6.29 2.46 10.18
N ALA A 159 7.39 2.30 9.43
CA ALA A 159 7.63 3.07 8.21
C ALA A 159 6.55 2.89 7.13
N LEU A 160 6.02 1.67 6.96
CA LEU A 160 4.88 1.44 6.06
C LEU A 160 3.67 2.22 6.56
N TRP A 161 3.31 2.06 7.83
CA TRP A 161 2.12 2.69 8.36
C TRP A 161 2.19 4.21 8.31
N GLU A 162 3.35 4.80 8.61
CA GLU A 162 3.58 6.25 8.44
C GLU A 162 3.45 6.67 6.97
N PHE A 163 3.94 5.86 6.03
CA PHE A 163 3.78 6.14 4.60
C PHE A 163 2.30 6.12 4.18
N ILE A 164 1.52 5.13 4.64
CA ILE A 164 0.08 5.02 4.36
C ILE A 164 -0.68 6.20 4.97
N CYS A 165 -0.39 6.56 6.22
CA CYS A 165 -0.94 7.76 6.87
C CYS A 165 -0.65 9.03 6.06
N GLY A 166 0.62 9.21 5.64
CA GLY A 166 1.04 10.34 4.83
C GLY A 166 0.34 10.38 3.46
N ALA A 167 0.16 9.23 2.80
CA ALA A 167 -0.57 9.13 1.54
C ALA A 167 -2.04 9.55 1.72
N LYS A 168 -2.72 9.08 2.77
CA LYS A 168 -4.11 9.45 3.09
C LYS A 168 -4.27 10.95 3.31
N LEU A 169 -3.36 11.59 4.04
CA LEU A 169 -3.37 13.04 4.26
C LEU A 169 -3.29 13.80 2.93
N LYS A 170 -2.34 13.44 2.06
CA LYS A 170 -2.20 14.05 0.73
C LYS A 170 -3.45 13.86 -0.15
N ILE A 171 -4.07 12.68 -0.11
CA ILE A 171 -5.31 12.41 -0.86
C ILE A 171 -6.44 13.34 -0.38
N MET A 172 -6.57 13.55 0.93
CA MET A 172 -7.58 14.47 1.47
C MET A 172 -7.34 15.92 1.06
N GLU A 173 -6.08 16.38 1.06
CA GLU A 173 -5.71 17.71 0.57
C GLU A 173 -6.03 17.89 -0.92
N MET A 174 -5.65 16.91 -1.75
CA MET A 174 -5.93 16.91 -3.18
C MET A 174 -7.43 16.87 -3.48
N GLY A 175 -8.19 16.07 -2.71
CA GLY A 175 -9.65 16.00 -2.81
C GLY A 175 -10.31 17.35 -2.56
N LYS A 176 -9.89 18.07 -1.52
CA LYS A 176 -10.37 19.44 -1.20
C LYS A 176 -10.01 20.43 -2.29
N LEU A 177 -8.79 20.37 -2.82
CA LEU A 177 -8.36 21.26 -3.90
C LEU A 177 -9.23 21.06 -5.15
N LYS A 178 -9.50 19.80 -5.53
CA LYS A 178 -10.32 19.48 -6.70
C LYS A 178 -11.79 19.82 -6.51
N SER A 179 -12.34 19.71 -5.29
CA SER A 179 -13.72 20.15 -5.02
C SER A 179 -13.87 21.67 -5.12
N LEU A 180 -12.91 22.45 -4.62
CA LEU A 180 -12.92 23.91 -4.72
C LEU A 180 -12.87 24.37 -6.19
N VAL A 181 -12.00 23.78 -7.01
CA VAL A 181 -11.91 24.10 -8.45
C VAL A 181 -13.21 23.75 -9.20
N LYS A 182 -13.90 22.67 -8.81
CA LYS A 182 -15.21 22.33 -9.40
C LYS A 182 -16.29 23.36 -9.03
N MET A 183 -16.28 23.85 -7.80
CA MET A 183 -17.21 24.87 -7.33
C MET A 183 -16.96 26.22 -8.04
N GLU A 184 -15.70 26.62 -8.22
CA GLU A 184 -15.30 27.83 -8.96
C GLU A 184 -15.77 27.82 -10.43
N ARG A 185 -15.71 26.66 -11.11
CA ARG A 185 -16.24 26.52 -12.47
C ARG A 185 -17.76 26.57 -12.56
N THR A 186 -18.45 26.35 -11.44
CA THR A 186 -19.92 26.35 -11.36
C THR A 186 -20.43 27.75 -10.96
N ASP A 187 -19.70 28.49 -10.13
CA ASP A 187 -20.02 29.84 -9.63
C ASP A 187 -19.45 30.98 -10.51
N GLY A 188 -19.49 30.83 -11.83
CA GLY A 188 -19.06 31.84 -12.81
C GLY A 188 -19.88 33.15 -12.84
N SER A 189 -20.37 33.63 -11.70
CA SER A 189 -21.04 34.93 -11.55
C SER A 189 -20.62 35.63 -10.24
N GLY A 190 -19.43 36.26 -10.29
CA GLY A 190 -19.13 37.48 -9.54
C GLY A 190 -18.71 37.33 -8.08
N GLU A 191 -17.40 37.22 -7.83
CA GLU A 191 -16.66 37.94 -6.77
C GLU A 191 -15.17 37.53 -6.78
N LEU A 192 -14.44 37.96 -7.83
CA LEU A 192 -13.11 37.46 -8.20
C LEU A 192 -11.90 38.15 -7.54
N THR A 193 -12.08 39.18 -6.71
CA THR A 193 -10.93 40.01 -6.29
C THR A 193 -10.32 39.62 -4.95
N ARG A 194 -11.08 39.09 -3.99
CA ARG A 194 -10.55 38.75 -2.65
C ARG A 194 -9.87 37.38 -2.58
N PHE A 195 -10.17 36.46 -3.50
CA PHE A 195 -9.70 35.07 -3.42
C PHE A 195 -8.33 34.84 -4.08
N ARG A 196 -7.93 35.70 -5.02
CA ARG A 196 -6.65 35.61 -5.74
C ARG A 196 -5.44 35.77 -4.82
N GLU A 197 -5.59 36.53 -3.74
CA GLU A 197 -4.52 36.77 -2.75
C GLU A 197 -4.23 35.51 -1.91
N ARG A 198 -5.26 34.79 -1.46
CA ARG A 198 -5.10 33.50 -0.75
C ARG A 198 -4.47 32.40 -1.60
N PHE A 199 -4.73 32.40 -2.90
CA PHE A 199 -4.18 31.42 -3.83
C PHE A 199 -2.67 31.60 -4.08
N GLY A 200 -2.17 32.84 -3.93
CA GLY A 200 -0.74 33.13 -3.98
C GLY A 200 0.03 32.51 -2.81
N GLU A 201 -0.56 32.54 -1.62
CA GLU A 201 0.05 31.99 -0.38
C GLU A 201 0.13 30.45 -0.41
N LEU A 202 -0.89 29.76 -0.93
CA LEU A 202 -0.91 28.30 -1.07
C LEU A 202 0.12 27.77 -2.07
N ARG A 203 0.38 28.51 -3.17
CA ARG A 203 1.47 28.16 -4.11
C ARG A 203 2.86 28.33 -3.51
N GLN A 204 3.04 29.27 -2.58
CA GLN A 204 4.32 29.46 -1.88
C GLN A 204 4.59 28.33 -0.88
N LEU A 205 3.56 27.83 -0.18
CA LEU A 205 3.68 26.69 0.73
C LEU A 205 4.05 25.39 0.02
N VAL A 206 3.51 25.13 -1.17
CA VAL A 206 3.85 23.93 -1.96
C VAL A 206 5.27 23.99 -2.54
N ARG A 207 5.85 25.19 -2.71
CA ARG A 207 7.21 25.35 -3.23
C ARG A 207 8.33 25.17 -2.19
N LEU A 208 8.02 25.10 -0.89
CA LEU A 208 9.05 25.15 0.16
C LEU A 208 9.53 23.80 0.69
N ASN A 209 9.05 22.65 0.20
CA ASN A 209 9.50 21.33 0.67
C ASN A 209 10.16 20.46 -0.41
N THR A 210 10.93 21.08 -1.33
CA THR A 210 11.83 20.33 -2.22
C THR A 210 13.24 20.92 -2.19
N SER A 211 13.89 20.88 -1.03
CA SER A 211 15.35 21.03 -0.94
C SER A 211 15.90 20.11 0.15
N GLY A 212 16.17 18.87 -0.23
CA GLY A 212 16.93 17.90 0.55
C GLY A 212 17.82 17.13 -0.40
N GLY A 213 18.89 17.80 -0.88
CA GLY A 213 19.93 17.19 -1.69
C GLY A 213 20.91 16.41 -0.82
N TRP A 214 21.24 15.19 -1.26
CA TRP A 214 22.33 14.30 -0.82
C TRP A 214 22.40 13.22 -1.92
N PHE A 215 23.50 12.83 -2.57
CA PHE A 215 24.92 13.14 -2.54
C PHE A 215 25.43 13.03 -4.00
N GLY A 216 26.27 13.95 -4.45
CA GLY A 216 27.04 13.83 -5.68
C GLY A 216 28.46 14.30 -5.43
N MET A 217 29.38 13.38 -5.13
CA MET A 217 30.80 13.67 -5.07
C MET A 217 31.46 13.25 -6.39
N ASP A 218 31.66 14.28 -7.22
CA ASP A 218 32.79 14.60 -8.07
C ASP A 218 33.74 13.50 -8.57
N ARG A 219 33.84 13.44 -9.91
CA ARG A 219 35.10 13.19 -10.61
C ARG A 219 35.36 14.28 -11.66
N VAL A 220 36.39 15.08 -11.37
CA VAL A 220 37.46 15.64 -12.22
C VAL A 220 37.09 16.16 -13.62
N PRO A 221 37.63 17.34 -13.99
CA PRO A 221 38.42 17.38 -15.20
C PRO A 221 39.80 18.03 -15.02
N ALA A 222 40.75 17.42 -15.71
CA ALA A 222 42.09 17.94 -15.97
C ALA A 222 42.03 19.18 -16.86
N SER A 223 42.91 20.15 -16.62
CA SER A 223 43.45 20.99 -17.69
C SER A 223 44.86 21.48 -17.38
N THR A 224 45.67 21.20 -18.39
CA THR A 224 47.07 21.44 -18.73
C THR A 224 47.64 22.85 -18.49
N MET A 225 48.95 22.87 -18.19
CA MET A 225 50.00 23.80 -18.67
C MET A 225 49.95 25.26 -18.14
N SER A 226 51.04 25.96 -17.77
CA SER A 226 52.48 25.79 -17.98
C SER A 226 53.28 26.81 -17.12
N THR A 227 54.54 26.45 -16.81
CA THR A 227 55.78 27.26 -16.74
C THR A 227 56.15 28.26 -15.62
N MET A 228 57.44 28.12 -15.22
CA MET A 228 58.43 29.07 -14.65
C MET A 228 58.29 29.38 -13.16
N LEU A 229 59.32 29.23 -12.30
CA LEU A 229 60.79 29.24 -12.42
C LEU A 229 61.41 28.15 -11.51
#